data_AF-A0A9P2IU84-F1
#
_entry.id   AF-A0A9P2IU84-F1
#
_cell.length_a   1.000
_cell.length_b   1.000
_cell.length_c   1.000
_cell.angle_alpha   90.00
_cell.angle_beta   90.00
_cell.angle_gamma   90.00
#
_symmetry.space_group_name_H-M   'P 1'
#
loop_
_entity.id
_entity.type
_entity.pdbx_description
1 polymer ?
#
loop_
_entity_poly.entity_id
_entity_poly.type
_entity_poly.pdbx_seq_one_letter_code
_entity_poly.pdbx_strand_id
1 'polypeptide(L)'
;MDVLSGITAAKQAYDLLKTIKETRDDAVIAKAIGDLHQRITDLQMLNAELSGLYQAEKEIAMKLRDENRKIKMFVVQAENYELHTTEGGSVVYRPKSHSDPSIQQHNLCAHCFGEHKISILQPSTVTIKSNGFFVHSCPRCKNEYRMYRAPDPKPVYVPPLTNY
;
A
#
# COMPACT_ATOMS: atom_id res chain seq x y z
N MET A 1 -8.56 -15.43 -23.52
CA MET A 1 -8.08 -16.03 -24.79
C MET A 1 -6.78 -15.35 -25.22
N ASP A 2 -5.91 -16.05 -25.97
CA ASP A 2 -4.56 -15.57 -26.33
C ASP A 2 -4.56 -14.85 -27.70
N VAL A 3 -3.65 -13.90 -27.91
CA VAL A 3 -3.45 -13.08 -29.13
C VAL A 3 -3.41 -13.94 -30.40
N LEU A 4 -2.92 -15.18 -30.29
CA LEU A 4 -2.90 -16.18 -31.37
C LEU A 4 -4.31 -16.49 -31.94
N SER A 5 -5.36 -16.49 -31.12
CA SER A 5 -6.73 -16.71 -31.60
C SER A 5 -7.24 -15.53 -32.43
N GLY A 6 -6.88 -14.30 -32.06
CA GLY A 6 -7.19 -13.09 -32.83
C GLY A 6 -6.52 -13.06 -34.20
N ILE A 7 -5.24 -13.42 -34.26
CA ILE A 7 -4.49 -13.53 -35.53
C ILE A 7 -5.15 -14.58 -36.44
N THR A 8 -5.58 -15.70 -35.87
CA THR A 8 -6.27 -16.77 -36.62
C THR A 8 -7.62 -16.30 -37.17
N ALA A 9 -8.44 -15.64 -36.35
CA ALA A 9 -9.73 -15.10 -36.79
C ALA A 9 -9.58 -14.04 -37.88
N ALA A 10 -8.57 -13.17 -37.77
CA ALA A 10 -8.25 -12.16 -38.79
C ALA A 10 -7.83 -12.78 -40.12
N LYS A 11 -7.01 -13.83 -40.09
CA LYS A 11 -6.63 -14.59 -41.30
C LYS A 11 -7.84 -15.23 -41.96
N GLN A 12 -8.71 -15.87 -41.19
CA GLN A 12 -9.93 -16.48 -41.71
C GLN A 12 -10.87 -15.44 -42.35
N ALA A 13 -11.01 -14.26 -41.74
CA ALA A 13 -11.76 -13.15 -42.33
C ALA A 13 -11.16 -12.67 -43.66
N TYR A 14 -9.83 -12.60 -43.75
CA TYR A 14 -9.13 -12.26 -44.99
C TYR A 14 -9.36 -13.29 -46.11
N ASP A 15 -9.28 -14.59 -45.78
CA ASP A 15 -9.50 -15.67 -46.75
C ASP A 15 -10.96 -15.67 -47.27
N LEU A 16 -11.93 -15.31 -46.43
CA LEU A 16 -13.34 -15.13 -46.82
C LEU A 16 -13.52 -13.93 -47.76
N LEU A 17 -12.86 -12.80 -47.48
CA LEU A 17 -12.87 -11.63 -48.37
C LEU A 17 -12.29 -11.96 -49.75
N LYS A 18 -11.21 -12.76 -49.78
CA LYS A 18 -10.63 -13.24 -51.04
C LYS A 18 -11.63 -14.10 -51.82
N THR A 19 -12.32 -15.01 -51.13
CA THR A 19 -13.35 -15.87 -51.74
C THR A 19 -14.50 -15.05 -52.35
N ILE A 20 -14.98 -14.03 -51.63
CA ILE A 20 -16.02 -13.11 -52.11
C ILE A 20 -15.58 -12.38 -53.39
N LYS A 21 -14.30 -12.00 -53.48
CA LYS A 21 -13.75 -11.27 -54.64
C LYS A 21 -13.57 -12.17 -55.87
N GLU A 22 -13.19 -13.43 -55.67
CA GLU A 22 -12.75 -14.32 -56.77
C GLU A 22 -13.87 -15.16 -57.39
N THR A 23 -14.97 -15.36 -56.66
CA THR A 23 -16.11 -16.18 -57.10
C THR A 23 -17.20 -15.36 -57.80
N ARG A 24 -17.97 -16.01 -58.70
CA ARG A 24 -19.18 -15.44 -59.35
C ARG A 24 -20.50 -16.12 -58.95
N ASP A 25 -20.44 -17.09 -58.05
CA ASP A 25 -21.59 -17.82 -57.52
C ASP A 25 -22.19 -17.07 -56.33
N ASP A 26 -23.41 -16.56 -56.52
CA ASP A 26 -24.12 -15.76 -55.51
C ASP A 26 -24.39 -16.53 -54.21
N ALA A 27 -24.60 -17.85 -54.27
CA ALA A 27 -24.83 -18.66 -53.08
C ALA A 27 -23.55 -18.79 -52.24
N VAL A 28 -22.40 -18.94 -52.91
CA VAL A 28 -21.09 -18.97 -52.25
C VAL A 28 -20.73 -17.60 -51.66
N ILE A 29 -21.04 -16.51 -52.37
CA ILE A 29 -20.85 -15.14 -51.88
C ILE A 29 -21.71 -14.89 -50.63
N ALA A 30 -23.00 -15.24 -50.65
CA ALA A 30 -23.90 -15.05 -49.52
C ALA A 30 -23.43 -15.81 -48.27
N LYS A 31 -22.98 -17.06 -48.44
CA LYS A 31 -22.40 -17.84 -47.35
C LYS A 31 -21.13 -17.20 -46.79
N ALA A 32 -20.20 -16.79 -47.66
CA ALA A 32 -18.94 -16.17 -47.26
C ALA A 32 -19.16 -14.84 -46.52
N ILE A 33 -20.19 -14.07 -46.88
CA ILE A 33 -20.60 -12.86 -46.15
C ILE A 33 -21.10 -13.20 -44.74
N GLY A 34 -21.93 -14.23 -44.59
CA GLY A 34 -22.39 -14.71 -43.28
C GLY A 34 -21.23 -15.14 -42.38
N ASP A 35 -20.32 -15.95 -42.92
CA ASP A 35 -19.13 -16.41 -42.22
C ASP A 35 -18.20 -15.23 -41.85
N LEU A 36 -18.09 -14.22 -42.73
CA LEU A 36 -17.30 -13.02 -42.48
C LEU A 36 -17.88 -12.19 -41.33
N HIS A 37 -19.21 -12.02 -41.28
CA HIS A 37 -19.87 -11.35 -40.16
C HIS A 37 -19.58 -12.05 -38.83
N GLN A 38 -19.64 -13.39 -38.81
CA GLN A 38 -19.28 -14.16 -37.61
C GLN A 38 -17.85 -13.86 -37.17
N ARG A 39 -16.87 -13.85 -38.10
CA ARG A 39 -15.47 -13.52 -37.78
C ARG A 39 -15.27 -12.10 -37.28
N ILE A 40 -16.03 -11.13 -37.82
CA ILE A 40 -16.02 -9.75 -37.32
C ILE A 40 -16.52 -9.72 -35.88
N THR A 41 -17.61 -10.41 -35.56
CA THR A 41 -18.14 -10.51 -34.20
C THR A 41 -17.12 -11.16 -33.25
N ASP A 42 -16.48 -12.26 -33.68
CA ASP A 42 -15.43 -12.93 -32.89
C ASP A 42 -14.27 -11.97 -32.56
N LEU A 43 -13.80 -11.20 -33.54
CA LEU A 43 -12.74 -10.19 -33.36
C LEU A 43 -13.16 -9.05 -32.44
N GLN A 44 -14.42 -8.59 -32.53
CA GLN A 44 -14.95 -7.55 -31.65
C GLN A 44 -15.01 -8.02 -30.19
N MET A 45 -15.47 -9.26 -29.96
CA MET A 45 -15.48 -9.85 -28.63
C MET A 45 -14.07 -9.97 -28.06
N LEU A 46 -13.11 -10.45 -28.86
CA LEU A 46 -11.71 -10.56 -28.45
C LEU A 46 -11.13 -9.18 -28.09
N ASN A 47 -11.42 -8.16 -28.89
CA ASN A 47 -10.93 -6.80 -28.63
C ASN A 47 -11.52 -6.22 -27.33
N ALA A 48 -12.79 -6.51 -27.04
CA ALA A 48 -13.42 -6.12 -25.78
C ALA A 48 -12.76 -6.83 -24.58
N GLU A 49 -12.49 -8.13 -24.69
CA GLU A 49 -11.79 -8.91 -23.66
C GLU A 49 -10.37 -8.37 -23.42
N LEU A 50 -9.59 -8.16 -24.49
CA LEU A 50 -8.24 -7.59 -24.42
C LEU A 50 -8.23 -6.20 -23.79
N SER A 51 -9.20 -5.36 -24.14
CA SER A 51 -9.35 -4.03 -23.54
C SER A 51 -9.64 -4.13 -22.04
N GLY A 52 -10.48 -5.07 -21.61
CA GLY A 52 -10.75 -5.32 -20.20
C GLY A 52 -9.49 -5.76 -19.43
N LEU A 53 -8.75 -6.73 -19.97
CA LEU A 53 -7.48 -7.19 -19.38
C LEU A 53 -6.45 -6.07 -19.31
N TYR A 54 -6.34 -5.26 -20.36
CA TYR A 54 -5.41 -4.13 -20.40
C TYR A 54 -5.72 -3.09 -19.32
N GLN A 55 -7.00 -2.76 -19.08
CA GLN A 55 -7.36 -1.84 -18.01
C GLN A 55 -7.06 -2.42 -16.63
N ALA A 56 -7.37 -3.70 -16.40
CA ALA A 56 -7.05 -4.38 -15.14
C ALA A 56 -5.54 -4.36 -14.86
N GLU A 57 -4.71 -4.68 -15.85
CA GLU A 57 -3.25 -4.66 -15.73
C GLU A 57 -2.72 -3.24 -15.49
N LYS A 58 -3.30 -2.25 -16.18
CA LYS A 58 -2.97 -0.83 -15.98
C LYS A 58 -3.26 -0.38 -14.55
N GLU A 59 -4.39 -0.77 -13.98
CA GLU A 59 -4.73 -0.45 -12.58
C GLU A 59 -3.76 -1.09 -11.59
N ILE A 60 -3.39 -2.36 -11.80
CA ILE A 60 -2.39 -3.06 -10.98
C ILE A 60 -1.05 -2.34 -11.07
N ALA A 61 -0.59 -2.02 -12.28
CA ALA A 61 0.66 -1.31 -12.50
C ALA A 61 0.67 0.08 -11.85
N MET A 62 -0.46 0.79 -11.82
CA MET A 62 -0.59 2.07 -11.11
C MET A 62 -0.46 1.89 -9.58
N LYS A 63 -1.16 0.90 -9.01
CA LYS A 63 -1.09 0.59 -7.56
C LYS A 63 0.34 0.22 -7.14
N LEU A 64 0.99 -0.66 -7.90
CA LEU A 64 2.37 -1.07 -7.62
C LEU A 64 3.36 0.09 -7.73
N ARG A 65 3.20 0.99 -8.71
CA ARG A 65 4.05 2.19 -8.81
C ARG A 65 3.88 3.12 -7.61
N ASP A 66 2.66 3.31 -7.13
CA ASP A 66 2.38 4.13 -5.95
C ASP A 66 2.96 3.50 -4.67
N GLU A 67 2.79 2.20 -4.48
CA GLU A 67 3.40 1.46 -3.36
C GLU A 67 4.92 1.53 -3.38
N ASN A 68 5.54 1.34 -4.56
CA ASN A 68 6.98 1.45 -4.73
C ASN A 68 7.47 2.87 -4.38
N ARG A 69 6.73 3.91 -4.77
CA ARG A 69 7.03 5.30 -4.41
C ARG A 69 6.97 5.52 -2.90
N LYS A 70 5.93 5.02 -2.24
CA LYS A 70 5.77 5.10 -0.77
C LYS A 70 6.92 4.42 -0.04
N ILE A 71 7.34 3.24 -0.48
CA ILE A 71 8.48 2.52 0.09
C ILE A 71 9.77 3.32 -0.09
N LYS A 72 10.05 3.82 -1.30
CA LYS A 72 11.25 4.65 -1.56
C LYS A 72 11.29 5.91 -0.70
N MET A 73 10.16 6.60 -0.56
CA MET A 73 10.06 7.76 0.32
C MET A 73 10.32 7.40 1.78
N PHE A 74 9.78 6.26 2.24
CA PHE A 74 10.03 5.79 3.60
C PHE A 74 11.51 5.47 3.82
N VAL A 75 12.19 4.80 2.88
CA VAL A 75 13.62 4.47 3.00
C VAL A 75 14.46 5.74 3.21
N VAL A 76 14.25 6.78 2.39
CA VAL A 76 14.94 8.07 2.53
C VAL A 76 14.66 8.71 3.90
N GLN A 77 13.42 8.65 4.38
CA GLN A 77 13.09 9.16 5.71
C GLN A 77 13.76 8.34 6.82
N ALA A 78 13.74 7.01 6.70
CA ALA A 78 14.25 6.05 7.68
C ALA A 78 15.76 6.19 7.91
N GLU A 79 16.52 6.63 6.91
CA GLU A 79 17.96 6.91 7.03
C GLU A 79 18.29 7.93 8.12
N ASN A 80 17.35 8.82 8.45
CA ASN A 80 17.51 9.84 9.50
C ASN A 80 17.28 9.31 10.91
N TYR A 81 16.85 8.05 11.07
CA TYR A 81 16.47 7.47 12.35
C TYR A 81 17.39 6.31 12.76
N GLU A 82 17.54 6.15 14.07
CA GLU A 82 18.27 5.04 14.69
C GLU A 82 17.44 4.39 15.79
N LEU A 83 17.72 3.12 16.08
CA LEU A 83 17.14 2.44 17.24
C LEU A 83 17.67 3.03 18.53
N HIS A 84 16.78 3.22 19.48
CA HIS A 84 17.10 3.72 20.82
C HIS A 84 16.30 2.94 21.86
N THR A 85 16.97 2.60 22.96
CA THR A 85 16.32 2.00 24.13
C THR A 85 16.12 3.09 25.17
N THR A 86 14.86 3.30 25.59
CA THR A 86 14.50 4.28 26.61
C THR A 86 14.93 3.83 28.00
N GLU A 87 14.93 4.74 28.98
CA GLU A 87 15.21 4.38 30.39
C GLU A 87 14.25 3.32 30.93
N GLY A 88 13.00 3.33 30.46
CA GLY A 88 11.98 2.33 30.79
C GLY A 88 12.12 1.00 30.05
N GLY A 89 13.19 0.81 29.26
CA GLY A 89 13.51 -0.41 28.54
C GLY A 89 12.75 -0.62 27.22
N SER A 90 12.04 0.40 26.72
CA SER A 90 11.29 0.29 25.47
C SER A 90 12.18 0.58 24.27
N VAL A 91 11.99 -0.16 23.18
CA VAL A 91 12.69 0.06 21.91
C VAL A 91 11.87 0.99 21.03
N VAL A 92 12.49 2.09 20.60
CA VAL A 92 11.89 3.13 19.74
C VAL A 92 12.88 3.54 18.64
N TYR A 93 12.41 4.29 17.65
CA TYR A 93 13.30 4.99 16.73
C TYR A 93 13.35 6.47 17.08
N ARG A 94 14.53 7.11 17.00
CA ARG A 94 14.70 8.55 17.21
C ARG A 94 15.57 9.16 16.11
N PRO A 95 15.49 10.48 15.86
CA PRO A 95 16.40 11.16 14.94
C PRO A 95 17.86 10.96 15.36
N LYS A 96 18.73 10.67 14.39
CA LYS A 96 20.19 10.60 14.59
C LYS A 96 20.74 11.97 14.99
N SER A 97 21.89 11.99 15.66
CA SER A 97 22.58 13.24 16.03
C SER A 97 22.94 14.13 14.83
N HIS A 98 23.14 13.53 13.65
CA HIS A 98 23.43 14.22 12.38
C HIS A 98 22.26 14.12 11.39
N SER A 99 21.03 13.92 11.88
CA SER A 99 19.85 13.95 11.01
C SER A 99 19.65 15.34 10.42
N ASP A 100 18.78 15.43 9.41
CA ASP A 100 18.29 16.72 8.89
C ASP A 100 17.91 17.67 10.05
N PRO A 101 18.48 18.89 10.10
CA PRO A 101 18.27 19.84 11.20
C PRO A 101 16.83 20.35 11.30
N SER A 102 15.98 20.13 10.29
CA SER A 102 14.54 20.42 10.35
C SER A 102 13.76 19.40 11.19
N ILE A 103 14.34 18.24 11.51
CA ILE A 103 13.71 17.19 12.30
C ILE A 103 13.88 17.50 13.79
N GLN A 104 12.78 17.84 14.46
CA GLN A 104 12.75 18.01 15.92
C GLN A 104 13.02 16.68 16.64
N GLN A 105 13.47 16.75 17.88
CA GLN A 105 13.69 15.57 18.71
C GLN A 105 12.36 14.92 19.10
N HIS A 106 12.12 13.70 18.63
CA HIS A 106 10.95 12.89 18.95
C HIS A 106 11.24 11.40 18.91
N ASN A 107 10.35 10.59 19.49
CA ASN A 107 10.43 9.13 19.43
C ASN A 107 9.32 8.59 18.53
N LEU A 108 9.66 7.61 17.70
CA LEU A 108 8.76 6.90 16.81
C LEU A 108 8.46 5.50 17.34
N CYS A 109 7.25 5.04 17.04
CA CYS A 109 6.79 3.68 17.30
C CYS A 109 7.62 2.66 16.50
N ALA A 110 8.33 1.76 17.19
CA ALA A 110 9.13 0.71 16.53
C ALA A 110 8.29 -0.26 15.70
N HIS A 111 7.08 -0.60 16.17
CA HIS A 111 6.18 -1.48 15.43
C HIS A 111 5.73 -0.85 14.09
N CYS A 112 5.22 0.38 14.11
CA CYS A 112 4.82 1.07 12.89
C CYS A 112 6.00 1.34 11.94
N PHE A 113 7.18 1.63 12.49
CA PHE A 113 8.39 1.81 11.69
C PHE A 113 8.75 0.52 10.92
N GLY A 114 8.60 -0.65 11.55
CA GLY A 114 8.76 -1.96 10.90
C GLY A 114 7.74 -2.22 9.77
N GLU A 115 6.60 -1.54 9.79
CA GLU A 115 5.57 -1.58 8.73
C GLU A 115 5.75 -0.46 7.68
N HIS A 116 6.92 0.18 7.62
CA HIS A 116 7.21 1.32 6.77
C HIS A 116 6.27 2.52 7.01
N LYS A 117 5.88 2.76 8.28
CA LYS A 117 5.03 3.88 8.70
C LYS A 117 5.69 4.70 9.81
N ILE A 118 5.86 5.99 9.58
CA ILE A 118 6.24 6.94 10.63
C ILE A 118 5.02 7.20 11.53
N SER A 119 5.18 6.98 12.83
CA SER A 119 4.19 7.36 13.84
C SER A 119 4.91 7.85 15.08
N ILE A 120 4.76 9.14 15.38
CA ILE A 120 5.36 9.79 16.53
C ILE A 120 4.59 9.37 17.79
N LEU A 121 5.31 8.89 18.79
CA LEU A 121 4.77 8.53 20.09
C LEU A 121 4.24 9.78 20.81
N GLN A 122 3.06 9.65 21.41
CA GLN A 122 2.42 10.73 22.18
C GLN A 122 2.27 10.29 23.64
N PRO A 123 2.26 11.20 24.62
CA PRO A 123 1.91 10.85 26.00
C PRO A 123 0.60 10.06 26.06
N SER A 124 0.59 8.93 26.77
CA SER A 124 -0.63 8.13 26.89
C SER A 124 -1.63 8.85 27.79
N THR A 125 -2.88 8.95 27.31
CA THR A 125 -4.00 9.54 28.07
C THR A 125 -4.70 8.53 28.97
N VAL A 126 -4.41 7.23 28.80
CA VAL A 126 -5.02 6.14 29.56
C VAL A 126 -4.07 5.69 30.66
N THR A 127 -2.84 5.34 30.30
CA THR A 127 -1.80 4.91 31.24
C THR A 127 -0.74 5.99 31.27
N ILE A 128 -0.84 6.94 32.20
CA ILE A 128 0.12 8.06 32.27
C ILE A 128 1.49 7.57 32.77
N LYS A 129 1.51 6.59 33.70
CA LYS A 129 2.72 6.03 34.30
C LYS A 129 2.60 4.51 34.48
N SER A 130 3.73 3.81 34.37
CA SER A 130 3.85 2.38 34.66
C SER A 130 5.24 2.09 35.24
N ASN A 131 5.30 1.40 36.39
CA ASN A 131 6.55 1.05 37.08
C ASN A 131 7.51 2.23 37.31
N GLY A 132 6.99 3.41 37.61
CA GLY A 132 7.79 4.60 37.83
C GLY A 132 8.31 5.27 36.55
N PHE A 133 7.82 4.91 35.36
CA PHE A 133 8.15 5.56 34.09
C PHE A 133 6.91 6.22 33.50
N PHE A 134 7.08 7.34 32.81
CA PHE A 134 6.02 7.88 31.96
C PHE A 134 5.77 6.95 30.79
N VAL A 135 4.51 6.83 30.39
CA VAL A 135 4.13 5.98 29.26
C VAL A 135 3.68 6.86 28.10
N HIS A 136 4.16 6.52 26.91
CA HIS A 136 3.70 7.09 25.67
C HIS A 136 3.00 6.00 24.86
N SER A 137 1.99 6.38 24.09
CA SER A 137 1.26 5.48 23.20
C SER A 137 1.42 5.91 21.74
N CYS A 138 1.39 4.92 20.85
CA CYS A 138 1.34 5.18 19.42
C CYS A 138 -0.11 5.52 19.02
N PRO A 139 -0.37 6.67 18.38
CA PRO A 139 -1.72 7.02 17.96
C PRO A 139 -2.29 6.07 16.89
N ARG A 140 -1.41 5.37 16.15
CA ARG A 140 -1.77 4.45 15.05
C ARG A 140 -2.10 3.04 15.54
N CYS A 141 -1.15 2.37 16.17
CA CYS A 141 -1.30 0.96 16.60
C CYS A 141 -1.67 0.78 18.08
N LYS A 142 -1.73 1.88 18.86
CA LYS A 142 -2.05 1.89 20.29
C LYS A 142 -1.06 1.20 21.22
N ASN A 143 0.07 0.68 20.70
CA ASN A 143 1.15 0.16 21.55
C ASN A 143 1.65 1.23 22.53
N GLU A 144 1.96 0.78 23.74
CA GLU A 144 2.49 1.62 24.82
C GLU A 144 3.98 1.36 25.06
N TYR A 145 4.68 2.42 25.43
CA TYR A 145 6.13 2.46 25.59
C TYR A 145 6.44 3.19 26.89
N ARG A 146 7.19 2.54 27.79
CA ARG A 146 7.77 3.18 28.98
C ARG A 146 8.95 4.04 28.54
N MET A 147 8.89 5.32 28.83
CA MET A 147 9.84 6.33 28.34
C MET A 147 10.88 6.66 29.41
N TYR A 148 10.89 7.89 29.91
CA TYR A 148 11.79 8.36 30.95
C TYR A 148 11.19 8.12 32.34
N ARG A 149 12.07 8.04 33.34
CA ARG A 149 11.66 7.88 34.74
C ARG A 149 10.77 9.04 35.17
N ALA A 150 9.64 8.71 35.77
CA ALA A 150 8.78 9.68 36.40
C ALA A 150 9.41 10.15 37.72
N PRO A 151 9.31 11.45 38.05
CA PRO A 151 9.80 11.95 39.32
C PRO A 151 9.05 11.28 40.48
N ASP A 152 9.77 11.03 41.58
CA ASP A 152 9.19 10.49 42.80
C ASP A 152 8.10 11.44 43.33
N PRO A 153 6.98 10.90 43.83
CA PRO A 153 5.96 11.73 44.45
C PRO A 153 6.56 12.44 45.66
N LYS A 154 6.33 13.76 45.75
CA LYS A 154 6.70 14.51 46.96
C LYS A 154 5.93 13.93 48.15
N PRO A 155 6.55 13.73 49.32
CA PRO A 155 5.85 13.25 50.50
C PRO A 155 4.71 14.22 50.82
N VAL A 156 3.48 13.71 50.84
CA VAL A 156 2.30 14.46 51.26
C VAL A 156 2.15 14.23 52.76
N TYR A 157 2.16 15.30 53.54
CA TYR A 157 1.80 15.23 54.96
C TYR A 157 0.32 14.88 55.07
N VAL A 158 0.02 13.72 55.66
CA VAL A 158 -1.36 13.33 56.01
C VAL A 158 -1.51 13.57 57.51
N PRO A 159 -2.34 14.53 57.95
CA PRO A 159 -2.56 14.76 59.37
C PRO A 159 -3.18 13.51 60.02
N PRO A 160 -2.83 13.19 61.27
CA PRO A 160 -3.39 12.05 61.97
C PRO A 160 -4.91 12.18 62.12
N LEU A 161 -5.62 11.07 61.91
CA LEU A 161 -7.07 11.00 62.10
C LEU A 161 -7.38 11.27 63.58
N THR A 162 -7.97 12.43 63.87
CA THR A 162 -8.57 12.71 65.18
C THR A 162 -9.83 11.87 65.33
N ASN A 163 -9.76 10.80 66.12
CA ASN A 163 -10.94 10.10 66.60
C ASN A 163 -11.67 11.04 67.58
N TYR A 164 -12.87 11.49 67.23
CA TYR A 164 -13.79 12.20 68.11
C TYR A 164 -14.47 11.23 69.07
#